data_AF-A0A6P2DHS0-F1
#
_entry.id   AF-A0A6P2DHS0-F1
#
_cell.length_a   1.000
_cell.length_b   1.000
_cell.length_c   1.000
_cell.angle_alpha   90.00
_cell.angle_beta   90.00
_cell.angle_gamma   90.00
#
_symmetry.space_group_name_H-M   'P 1'
#
loop_
_entity.id
_entity.type
_entity.pdbx_description
1 polymer ?
#
loop_
_entity_poly.entity_id
_entity_poly.type
_entity_poly.pdbx_seq_one_letter_code
_entity_poly.pdbx_strand_id
1 'polypeptide(L)'
;MILANPPYSIKKWDRAKWDADPYGRNTLGTPPQGRADYAFLQHILASLKPKTGRCSILFPHGVLFRDEEQAMREKLLDTDFVECVLGLGPNLFYGSPMEACILICRTGKPKARKDKVLFINAVNEVTRERSQSFLKPDHIERIINAYRAFKDEDGFCRVATREEIRTNHANLNIPLYVKTTGAGTTATRETLAQAIADWRSSSQQLILSLDSLIAKLEEVPARDRDAR
;
A
#
# COMPACT_ATOMS: atom_id res chain seq x y z
N MET A 1 10.03 -6.86 -21.56
CA MET A 1 9.96 -6.15 -20.27
C MET A 1 8.66 -5.36 -20.27
N ILE A 2 7.89 -5.37 -19.19
CA ILE A 2 6.63 -4.62 -19.10
C ILE A 2 6.77 -3.54 -18.02
N LEU A 3 6.46 -2.30 -18.34
CA LEU A 3 6.31 -1.21 -17.38
C LEU A 3 4.84 -0.80 -17.41
N ALA A 4 4.19 -0.73 -16.25
CA ALA A 4 2.76 -0.46 -16.19
C ALA A 4 2.40 0.45 -15.02
N ASN A 5 1.49 1.38 -15.30
CA ASN A 5 0.77 2.17 -14.31
C ASN A 5 -0.74 1.94 -14.55
N PRO A 6 -1.28 0.78 -14.13
CA PRO A 6 -2.69 0.50 -14.32
C PRO A 6 -3.55 1.49 -13.52
N PRO A 7 -4.76 1.82 -14.00
CA PRO A 7 -5.71 2.63 -13.25
C PRO A 7 -6.00 2.00 -11.88
N TYR A 8 -5.88 2.80 -10.83
CA TYR A 8 -5.93 2.31 -9.45
C TYR A 8 -7.35 1.97 -9.01
N SER A 9 -7.52 0.77 -8.43
CA SER A 9 -8.73 0.33 -7.73
C SER A 9 -10.03 0.69 -8.48
N ILE A 10 -10.09 0.33 -9.77
CA ILE A 10 -11.30 0.53 -10.59
C ILE A 10 -12.50 -0.09 -9.88
N LYS A 11 -13.50 0.75 -9.57
CA LYS A 11 -14.70 0.29 -8.87
C LYS A 11 -15.61 -0.56 -9.75
N LYS A 12 -15.85 -0.09 -10.97
CA LYS A 12 -16.71 -0.74 -11.97
C LYS A 12 -15.83 -1.47 -12.99
N TRP A 13 -15.73 -2.78 -12.82
CA TRP A 13 -15.04 -3.67 -13.75
C TRP A 13 -15.81 -4.98 -13.84
N ASP A 14 -15.67 -5.67 -14.97
CA ASP A 14 -16.41 -6.91 -15.25
C ASP A 14 -15.74 -8.10 -14.57
N ARG A 15 -16.10 -8.31 -13.30
CA ARG A 15 -15.57 -9.41 -12.47
C ARG A 15 -15.98 -10.78 -12.99
N ALA A 16 -17.20 -10.92 -13.50
CA ALA A 16 -17.71 -12.20 -14.01
C ALA A 16 -16.95 -12.63 -15.27
N LYS A 17 -16.67 -11.68 -16.17
CA LYS A 17 -15.84 -11.95 -17.36
C LYS A 17 -14.39 -12.28 -17.01
N TRP A 18 -13.84 -11.69 -15.95
CA TRP A 18 -12.51 -12.06 -15.47
C TRP A 18 -12.48 -13.44 -14.83
N ASP A 19 -13.52 -13.80 -14.08
CA ASP A 19 -13.67 -15.12 -13.49
C ASP A 19 -13.70 -16.22 -14.56
N ALA A 20 -14.45 -15.96 -15.64
CA ALA A 20 -14.56 -16.81 -16.82
C ALA A 20 -13.53 -16.47 -17.93
N ASP A 21 -12.34 -15.98 -17.56
CA ASP A 21 -11.34 -15.53 -18.53
C ASP A 21 -10.90 -16.67 -19.47
N PRO A 22 -11.17 -16.59 -20.79
CA PRO A 22 -10.87 -17.69 -21.72
C PRO A 22 -9.38 -17.90 -21.96
N TYR A 23 -8.55 -16.92 -21.58
CA TYR A 23 -7.10 -16.98 -21.73
C TYR A 23 -6.40 -17.59 -20.50
N GLY A 24 -7.14 -18.01 -19.48
CA GLY A 24 -6.59 -18.68 -18.29
C GLY A 24 -5.66 -17.79 -17.46
N ARG A 25 -5.83 -16.46 -17.47
CA ARG A 25 -4.95 -15.52 -16.77
C ARG A 25 -5.27 -15.43 -15.28
N ASN A 26 -6.49 -15.80 -14.90
CA ASN A 26 -6.97 -15.81 -13.52
C ASN A 26 -6.43 -17.02 -12.73
N THR A 27 -5.16 -16.94 -12.34
CA THR A 27 -4.41 -18.04 -11.69
C THR A 27 -4.30 -17.89 -10.17
N LEU A 28 -4.31 -16.66 -9.66
CA LEU A 28 -4.22 -16.35 -8.24
C LEU A 28 -5.62 -16.35 -7.60
N GLY A 29 -6.64 -16.04 -8.39
CA GLY A 29 -8.03 -15.92 -7.94
C GLY A 29 -8.63 -14.58 -8.32
N THR A 30 -9.95 -14.50 -8.19
CA THR A 30 -10.74 -13.37 -8.67
C THR A 30 -10.79 -12.26 -7.61
N PRO A 31 -10.22 -11.07 -7.90
CA PRO A 31 -10.22 -9.95 -6.95
C PRO A 31 -11.64 -9.53 -6.53
N PRO A 32 -11.80 -8.86 -5.37
CA PRO A 32 -13.09 -8.38 -4.91
C PRO A 32 -13.66 -7.30 -5.86
N GLN A 33 -14.98 -7.18 -5.89
CA GLN A 33 -15.61 -6.05 -6.58
C GLN A 33 -15.11 -4.74 -5.96
N GLY A 34 -14.85 -3.73 -6.78
CA GLY A 34 -14.30 -2.47 -6.29
C GLY A 34 -12.78 -2.34 -6.45
N ARG A 35 -12.05 -3.44 -6.66
CA ARG A 35 -10.58 -3.45 -6.76
C ARG A 35 -10.10 -4.38 -7.87
N ALA A 36 -9.68 -3.81 -8.99
CA ALA A 36 -9.19 -4.57 -10.14
C ALA A 36 -7.66 -4.77 -10.14
N ASP A 37 -6.94 -4.31 -9.09
CA ASP A 37 -5.48 -4.23 -9.09
C ASP A 37 -4.81 -5.60 -9.34
N TYR A 38 -5.29 -6.66 -8.65
CA TYR A 38 -4.83 -8.03 -8.85
C TYR A 38 -5.21 -8.63 -10.21
N ALA A 39 -6.27 -8.15 -10.87
CA ALA A 39 -6.60 -8.59 -12.22
C ALA A 39 -5.57 -8.06 -13.23
N PHE A 40 -5.19 -6.78 -13.10
CA PHE A 40 -4.10 -6.20 -13.89
C PHE A 40 -2.77 -6.89 -13.62
N LEU A 41 -2.44 -7.15 -12.34
CA LEU A 41 -1.22 -7.89 -11.99
C LEU A 41 -1.18 -9.26 -12.67
N GLN A 42 -2.25 -10.04 -12.54
CA GLN A 42 -2.36 -11.36 -13.17
C GLN A 42 -2.25 -11.30 -14.69
N HIS A 43 -2.93 -10.33 -15.33
CA HIS A 43 -2.82 -10.11 -16.77
C HIS A 43 -1.38 -9.83 -17.21
N ILE A 44 -0.67 -8.98 -16.47
CA ILE A 44 0.73 -8.64 -16.76
C ILE A 44 1.63 -9.86 -16.56
N LEU A 45 1.47 -10.58 -15.44
CA LEU A 45 2.27 -11.77 -15.13
C LEU A 45 2.10 -12.87 -16.17
N ALA A 46 0.86 -13.12 -16.61
CA ALA A 46 0.55 -14.10 -17.66
C ALA A 46 1.15 -13.71 -19.03
N SER A 47 1.38 -12.41 -19.26
CA SER A 47 1.97 -11.88 -20.50
C SER A 47 3.50 -11.88 -20.49
N LEU A 48 4.14 -12.23 -19.36
CA LEU A 48 5.60 -12.25 -19.27
C LEU A 48 6.19 -13.45 -20.01
N LYS A 49 7.30 -13.20 -20.72
CA LYS A 49 8.09 -14.28 -21.32
C LYS A 49 8.55 -15.27 -20.22
N PRO A 50 8.35 -16.59 -20.41
CA PRO A 50 8.86 -17.58 -19.48
C PRO A 50 10.38 -17.44 -19.29
N LYS A 51 10.87 -17.62 -18.06
CA LYS A 51 12.29 -17.59 -17.65
C LYS A 51 13.03 -16.25 -17.75
N THR A 52 12.67 -15.35 -18.66
CA THR A 52 13.38 -14.07 -18.87
C THR A 52 12.52 -12.82 -18.67
N GLY A 53 11.21 -13.00 -18.45
CA GLY A 53 10.26 -11.92 -18.27
C GLY A 53 10.51 -11.12 -16.99
N ARG A 54 10.29 -9.80 -17.09
CA ARG A 54 10.34 -8.87 -15.97
C ARG A 54 9.26 -7.81 -16.15
N CYS A 55 8.63 -7.41 -15.05
CA CYS A 55 7.80 -6.22 -15.01
C CYS A 55 8.11 -5.34 -13.80
N SER A 56 7.76 -4.06 -13.95
CA SER A 56 7.71 -3.07 -12.87
C SER A 56 6.35 -2.40 -12.94
N ILE A 57 5.55 -2.56 -11.89
CA ILE A 57 4.17 -2.12 -11.88
C ILE A 57 3.97 -1.16 -10.72
N LEU A 58 3.38 -0.01 -11.00
CA LEU A 58 3.02 0.98 -10.00
C LEU A 58 1.63 0.69 -9.44
N PHE A 59 1.51 0.62 -8.12
CA PHE A 59 0.28 0.33 -7.41
C PHE A 59 0.10 1.19 -6.17
N PRO A 60 -1.14 1.39 -5.69
CA PRO A 60 -1.36 1.88 -4.33
C PRO A 60 -0.87 0.85 -3.29
N HIS A 61 -0.47 1.31 -2.10
CA HIS A 61 0.05 0.43 -1.04
C HIS A 61 -0.91 -0.69 -0.61
N GLY A 62 -2.22 -0.49 -0.77
CA GLY A 62 -3.22 -1.48 -0.37
C GLY A 62 -3.02 -2.87 -1.00
N VAL A 63 -2.47 -2.95 -2.22
CA VAL A 63 -2.16 -4.23 -2.90
C VAL A 63 -1.21 -5.10 -2.06
N LEU A 64 -0.41 -4.51 -1.17
CA LEU A 64 0.58 -5.21 -0.36
C LEU A 64 -0.01 -5.91 0.87
N PHE A 65 -1.17 -5.47 1.38
CA PHE A 65 -1.64 -5.88 2.71
C PHE A 65 -3.16 -6.06 2.87
N ARG A 66 -3.99 -5.76 1.87
CA ARG A 66 -5.45 -5.88 1.98
C ARG A 66 -5.90 -7.33 2.26
N ASP A 67 -6.69 -7.52 3.31
CA ASP A 67 -7.05 -8.84 3.84
C ASP A 67 -7.81 -9.69 2.84
N GLU A 68 -8.76 -9.10 2.10
CA GLU A 68 -9.54 -9.85 1.11
C GLU A 68 -8.72 -10.28 -0.13
N GLU A 69 -7.48 -9.81 -0.24
CA GLU A 69 -6.52 -10.19 -1.29
C GLU A 69 -5.40 -11.10 -0.74
N GLN A 70 -5.45 -11.50 0.54
CA GLN A 70 -4.40 -12.31 1.19
C GLN A 70 -4.17 -13.66 0.48
N ALA A 71 -5.24 -14.42 0.19
CA ALA A 71 -5.10 -15.72 -0.48
C ALA A 71 -4.47 -15.59 -1.89
N MET A 72 -4.71 -14.49 -2.59
CA MET A 72 -4.06 -14.20 -3.86
C MET A 72 -2.58 -13.84 -3.67
N ARG A 73 -2.24 -13.10 -2.61
CA ARG A 73 -0.84 -12.80 -2.21
C ARG A 73 -0.05 -14.06 -1.87
N GLU A 74 -0.65 -14.99 -1.13
CA GLU A 74 -0.02 -16.28 -0.81
C GLU A 74 0.34 -17.05 -2.08
N LYS A 75 -0.61 -17.22 -3.00
CA LYS A 75 -0.35 -17.86 -4.30
C LYS A 75 0.67 -17.10 -5.14
N LEU A 76 0.66 -15.77 -5.10
CA LEU A 76 1.66 -14.95 -5.79
C LEU A 76 3.07 -15.24 -5.26
N LEU A 77 3.23 -15.38 -3.95
CA LEU A 77 4.51 -15.74 -3.33
C LEU A 77 4.96 -17.15 -3.70
N ASP A 78 4.02 -18.08 -3.89
CA ASP A 78 4.32 -19.46 -4.31
C ASP A 78 4.96 -19.50 -5.71
N THR A 79 4.61 -18.57 -6.60
CA THR A 79 5.26 -18.46 -7.92
C THR A 79 6.73 -18.04 -7.85
N ASP A 80 7.18 -17.49 -6.71
CA ASP A 80 8.49 -16.84 -6.55
C ASP A 80 8.76 -15.74 -7.60
N PHE A 81 7.73 -15.08 -8.13
CA PHE A 81 7.92 -14.02 -9.13
C PHE A 81 8.22 -12.65 -8.52
N VAL A 82 7.72 -12.33 -7.33
CA VAL A 82 7.93 -11.02 -6.68
C VAL A 82 9.39 -10.86 -6.29
N GLU A 83 10.15 -10.01 -6.97
CA GLU A 83 11.58 -9.80 -6.73
C GLU A 83 11.84 -8.63 -5.77
N CYS A 84 11.07 -7.55 -5.88
CA CYS A 84 11.23 -6.38 -5.03
C CYS A 84 9.90 -5.63 -4.83
N VAL A 85 9.72 -5.11 -3.62
CA VAL A 85 8.68 -4.15 -3.25
C VAL A 85 9.36 -2.84 -2.88
N LEU A 86 9.13 -1.80 -3.66
CA LEU A 86 9.72 -0.48 -3.48
C LEU A 86 8.62 0.51 -3.06
N GLY A 87 8.73 1.08 -1.86
CA GLY A 87 7.84 2.15 -1.39
C GLY A 87 8.38 3.50 -1.81
N LEU A 88 7.52 4.37 -2.33
CA LEU A 88 7.87 5.71 -2.75
C LEU A 88 7.26 6.75 -1.81
N GLY A 89 7.88 7.93 -1.75
CA GLY A 89 7.39 9.04 -0.94
C GLY A 89 6.06 9.63 -1.42
N PRO A 90 5.37 10.38 -0.55
CA PRO A 90 4.10 11.02 -0.88
C PRO A 90 4.28 12.17 -1.88
N ASN A 91 3.17 12.54 -2.55
CA ASN A 91 3.07 13.68 -3.48
C ASN A 91 3.96 13.60 -4.73
N LEU A 92 4.34 12.39 -5.17
CA LEU A 92 5.02 12.18 -6.44
C LEU A 92 4.07 12.24 -7.66
N PHE A 93 2.76 12.12 -7.42
CA PHE A 93 1.75 12.16 -8.48
C PHE A 93 1.06 13.52 -8.53
N TYR A 94 0.95 14.07 -9.73
CA TYR A 94 0.18 15.29 -9.96
C TYR A 94 -1.27 15.11 -9.50
N GLY A 95 -1.73 16.00 -8.61
CA GLY A 95 -3.13 16.05 -8.18
C GLY A 95 -3.58 14.95 -7.23
N SER A 96 -2.66 14.16 -6.65
CA SER A 96 -3.02 13.16 -5.64
C SER A 96 -1.94 13.05 -4.54
N PRO A 97 -2.32 13.13 -3.25
CA PRO A 97 -1.39 12.88 -2.14
C PRO A 97 -1.11 11.39 -1.93
N MET A 98 -1.55 10.53 -2.85
CA MET A 98 -1.45 9.08 -2.71
C MET A 98 0.00 8.62 -2.68
N GLU A 99 0.33 7.84 -1.66
CA GLU A 99 1.56 7.06 -1.62
C GLU A 99 1.42 5.84 -2.55
N ALA A 100 2.46 5.57 -3.32
CA ALA A 100 2.48 4.44 -4.23
C ALA A 100 3.69 3.54 -3.97
N CYS A 101 3.54 2.29 -4.36
CA CYS A 101 4.60 1.31 -4.35
C CYS A 101 4.84 0.80 -5.76
N ILE A 102 6.07 0.41 -6.04
CA ILE A 102 6.45 -0.30 -7.24
C ILE A 102 6.66 -1.77 -6.87
N LEU A 103 5.91 -2.65 -7.53
CA LEU A 103 6.09 -4.08 -7.46
C LEU A 103 6.91 -4.54 -8.67
N ILE A 104 8.08 -5.11 -8.41
CA ILE A 104 8.96 -5.67 -9.43
C ILE A 104 8.82 -7.19 -9.41
N CYS A 105 8.45 -7.77 -10.54
CA CYS A 105 8.34 -9.22 -10.70
C CYS A 105 9.24 -9.75 -11.81
N ARG A 106 9.70 -10.99 -11.66
CA ARG A 106 10.61 -11.67 -12.58
C ARG A 106 10.34 -13.18 -12.62
N THR A 107 10.13 -13.73 -13.82
CA THR A 107 9.79 -15.16 -14.03
C THR A 107 10.98 -16.12 -13.91
N GLY A 108 12.20 -15.60 -13.83
CA GLY A 108 13.43 -16.37 -13.67
C GLY A 108 14.43 -15.62 -12.80
N LYS A 109 14.23 -15.69 -11.49
CA LYS A 109 15.12 -15.08 -10.51
C LYS A 109 16.50 -15.75 -10.52
N PRO A 110 17.60 -14.99 -10.35
CA PRO A 110 18.92 -15.56 -10.11
C PRO A 110 18.90 -16.42 -8.84
N LYS A 111 19.74 -17.47 -8.78
CA LYS A 111 19.82 -18.39 -7.63
C LYS A 111 19.97 -17.64 -6.28
N ALA A 112 20.76 -16.57 -6.25
CA ALA A 112 20.98 -15.77 -5.03
C ALA A 112 19.72 -15.04 -4.51
N ARG A 113 18.74 -14.78 -5.38
CA ARG A 113 17.50 -14.04 -5.09
C ARG A 113 16.26 -14.93 -5.01
N LYS A 114 16.41 -16.23 -5.25
CA LYS A 114 15.33 -17.21 -5.22
C LYS A 114 14.73 -17.30 -3.83
N ASP A 115 13.41 -17.44 -3.75
CA ASP A 115 12.62 -17.55 -2.51
C ASP A 115 12.82 -16.36 -1.55
N LYS A 116 13.23 -15.20 -2.10
CA LYS A 116 13.47 -13.96 -1.37
C LYS A 116 12.79 -12.78 -2.06
N VAL A 117 12.44 -11.78 -1.26
CA VAL A 117 11.89 -10.50 -1.71
C VAL A 117 12.71 -9.38 -1.09
N LEU A 118 13.15 -8.43 -1.91
CA LEU A 118 13.78 -7.20 -1.41
C LEU A 118 12.70 -6.17 -1.11
N PHE A 119 12.73 -5.60 0.09
CA PHE A 119 11.92 -4.45 0.47
C PHE A 119 12.81 -3.22 0.50
N ILE A 120 12.42 -2.17 -0.21
CA ILE A 120 13.12 -0.88 -0.20
C ILE A 120 12.15 0.19 0.28
N ASN A 121 12.53 0.92 1.32
CA ASN A 121 11.80 2.06 1.84
C ASN A 121 12.41 3.38 1.31
N ALA A 122 11.93 3.83 0.16
CA ALA A 122 12.36 5.09 -0.45
C ALA A 122 11.37 6.24 -0.17
N VAL A 123 10.58 6.14 0.91
CA VAL A 123 9.59 7.16 1.29
C VAL A 123 10.24 8.53 1.55
N ASN A 124 11.45 8.52 2.11
CA ASN A 124 12.23 9.73 2.40
C ASN A 124 13.15 10.17 1.25
N GLU A 125 13.24 9.37 0.17
CA GLU A 125 14.12 9.65 -0.97
C GLU A 125 13.43 10.56 -1.99
N VAL A 126 12.92 11.70 -1.53
CA VAL A 126 12.18 12.66 -2.36
C VAL A 126 12.59 14.08 -1.98
N THR A 127 12.74 14.95 -2.99
CA THR A 127 12.87 16.39 -2.73
C THR A 127 11.49 16.99 -2.83
N ARG A 128 11.06 17.67 -1.77
CA ARG A 128 9.80 18.41 -1.77
C ARG A 128 10.03 19.82 -2.31
N GLU A 129 9.29 20.17 -3.34
CA GLU A 129 9.19 21.52 -3.88
C GLU A 129 7.73 21.97 -3.83
N ARG A 130 7.44 22.91 -2.91
CA ARG A 130 6.06 23.37 -2.61
C ARG A 130 5.14 22.21 -2.19
N SER A 131 4.09 21.95 -2.95
CA SER A 131 3.10 20.88 -2.74
C SER A 131 3.40 19.60 -3.51
N GLN A 132 4.51 19.55 -4.25
CA GLN A 132 4.90 18.40 -5.07
C GLN A 132 6.23 17.84 -4.59
N SER A 133 6.43 16.54 -4.80
CA SER A 133 7.68 15.86 -4.52
C SER A 133 8.29 15.37 -5.83
N PHE A 134 9.61 15.35 -5.90
CA PHE A 134 10.36 14.91 -7.08
C PHE A 134 11.48 13.95 -6.70
N LEU A 135 11.71 12.96 -7.56
CA LEU A 135 12.88 12.08 -7.48
C LEU A 135 14.04 12.73 -8.25
N LYS A 136 15.06 13.18 -7.52
CA LYS A 136 16.31 13.66 -8.11
C LYS A 136 17.17 12.48 -8.58
N PRO A 137 18.13 12.72 -9.48
CA PRO A 137 19.06 11.68 -9.94
C PRO A 137 19.71 10.90 -8.79
N ASP A 138 20.17 11.60 -7.74
CA ASP A 138 20.83 10.98 -6.58
C ASP A 138 19.92 9.99 -5.83
N HIS A 139 18.62 10.32 -5.69
CA HIS A 139 17.63 9.42 -5.07
C HIS A 139 17.45 8.16 -5.92
N ILE A 140 17.34 8.35 -7.24
CA ILE A 140 17.16 7.25 -8.20
C ILE A 140 18.38 6.34 -8.16
N GLU A 141 19.59 6.91 -8.16
CA GLU A 141 20.83 6.14 -8.05
C GLU A 141 20.90 5.36 -6.74
N ARG A 142 20.54 5.96 -5.60
CA ARG A 142 20.49 5.25 -4.32
C ARG A 142 19.58 4.03 -4.36
N ILE A 143 18.35 4.20 -4.88
CA ILE A 143 17.36 3.13 -5.02
C ILE A 143 17.89 2.03 -5.95
N ILE A 144 18.47 2.39 -7.10
CA ILE A 144 19.05 1.46 -8.07
C ILE A 144 20.20 0.68 -7.43
N ASN A 145 21.07 1.35 -6.67
CA ASN A 145 22.20 0.72 -6.00
C ASN A 145 21.75 -0.30 -4.98
N ALA A 146 20.75 0.01 -4.14
CA ALA A 146 20.17 -0.96 -3.22
C ALA A 146 19.52 -2.15 -3.94
N TYR A 147 18.76 -1.91 -5.00
CA TYR A 147 18.15 -2.98 -5.81
C TYR A 147 19.20 -3.92 -6.46
N ARG A 148 20.31 -3.35 -6.93
CA ARG A 148 21.42 -4.13 -7.51
C ARG A 148 22.18 -4.91 -6.45
N ALA A 149 22.50 -4.27 -5.33
CA ALA A 149 23.22 -4.87 -4.22
C ALA A 149 22.45 -6.06 -3.63
N PHE A 150 21.13 -5.95 -3.50
CA PHE A 150 20.25 -7.00 -2.94
C PHE A 150 20.77 -7.50 -1.58
N LYS A 151 21.07 -6.55 -0.69
CA LYS A 151 21.57 -6.76 0.67
C LYS A 151 20.78 -5.89 1.62
N ASP A 152 20.88 -6.20 2.90
CA ASP A 152 20.27 -5.38 3.92
C ASP A 152 21.06 -4.07 4.11
N GLU A 153 20.33 -2.99 4.28
CA GLU A 153 20.82 -1.68 4.69
C GLU A 153 19.86 -1.17 5.77
N ASP A 154 20.38 -0.99 6.99
CA ASP A 154 19.56 -0.57 8.12
C ASP A 154 18.83 0.74 7.81
N GLY A 155 17.55 0.82 8.16
CA GLY A 155 16.71 1.97 7.84
C GLY A 155 16.21 2.07 6.41
N PHE A 156 16.83 1.37 5.44
CA PHE A 156 16.58 1.61 4.01
C PHE A 156 16.07 0.39 3.24
N CYS A 157 16.71 -0.77 3.36
CA CYS A 157 16.27 -1.96 2.65
C CYS A 157 16.55 -3.27 3.40
N ARG A 158 15.71 -4.28 3.16
CA ARG A 158 15.80 -5.59 3.82
C ARG A 158 15.42 -6.69 2.84
N VAL A 159 16.18 -7.77 2.84
CA VAL A 159 15.87 -9.00 2.09
C VAL A 159 15.15 -9.98 3.02
N ALA A 160 13.85 -10.13 2.83
CA ALA A 160 13.06 -11.11 3.59
C ALA A 160 12.94 -12.43 2.80
N THR A 161 12.91 -13.54 3.53
CA THR A 161 12.66 -14.85 2.93
C THR A 161 11.17 -15.07 2.69
N ARG A 162 10.80 -15.92 1.73
CA ARG A 162 9.39 -16.29 1.52
C ARG A 162 8.75 -16.87 2.79
N GLU A 163 9.51 -17.62 3.57
CA GLU A 163 9.03 -18.24 4.82
C GLU A 163 8.72 -17.19 5.89
N GLU A 164 9.60 -16.20 6.04
CA GLU A 164 9.37 -15.03 6.91
C GLU A 164 8.09 -14.28 6.49
N ILE A 165 7.94 -14.03 5.19
CA ILE A 165 6.75 -13.34 4.66
C ILE A 165 5.47 -14.16 4.88
N ARG A 166 5.53 -15.48 4.76
CA ARG A 166 4.39 -16.36 5.06
C ARG A 166 4.02 -16.35 6.54
N THR A 167 5.00 -16.29 7.43
CA THR A 167 4.77 -16.16 8.88
C THR A 167 4.01 -14.86 9.18
N ASN A 168 4.24 -13.81 8.39
CA ASN A 168 3.51 -12.55 8.43
C ASN A 168 2.22 -12.56 7.58
N HIS A 169 1.59 -13.72 7.36
CA HIS A 169 0.34 -13.84 6.61
C HIS A 169 0.38 -13.23 5.19
N ALA A 170 1.51 -13.44 4.48
CA ALA A 170 1.76 -12.87 3.15
C ALA A 170 1.63 -11.34 3.09
N ASN A 171 1.83 -10.65 4.22
CA ASN A 171 1.84 -9.20 4.30
C ASN A 171 3.14 -8.64 3.71
N LEU A 172 3.02 -7.87 2.63
CA LEU A 172 4.13 -7.24 1.92
C LEU A 172 4.31 -5.77 2.32
N ASN A 173 3.70 -5.34 3.42
CA ASN A 173 3.86 -3.96 3.90
C ASN A 173 5.31 -3.71 4.32
N ILE A 174 5.93 -2.71 3.71
CA ILE A 174 7.37 -2.42 3.83
C ILE A 174 7.83 -2.19 5.28
N PRO A 175 7.10 -1.45 6.14
CA PRO A 175 7.51 -1.22 7.53
C PRO A 175 7.61 -2.48 8.39
N LEU A 176 7.03 -3.61 7.97
CA LEU A 176 7.21 -4.90 8.66
C LEU A 176 8.63 -5.46 8.52
N TYR A 177 9.33 -5.08 7.45
CA TYR A 177 10.65 -5.63 7.11
C TYR A 177 11.76 -4.59 7.22
N VAL A 178 11.48 -3.34 6.86
CA VAL A 178 12.44 -2.24 6.95
C VAL A 178 12.06 -1.38 8.16
N LYS A 179 12.83 -1.50 9.24
CA LYS A 179 12.68 -0.63 10.41
C LYS A 179 13.33 0.71 10.10
N THR A 180 12.55 1.77 10.04
CA THR A 180 13.11 3.12 9.86
C THR A 180 13.91 3.52 11.10
N THR A 181 15.23 3.64 10.97
CA THR A 181 16.09 4.19 12.01
C THR A 181 16.07 5.72 11.96
N GLY A 182 15.08 6.31 12.64
CA GLY A 182 14.97 7.77 12.91
C GLY A 182 13.63 8.36 12.45
N ALA A 183 12.89 9.13 13.24
CA ALA A 183 13.18 9.74 14.52
C ALA A 183 12.56 8.95 15.69
N GLY A 184 13.33 8.81 16.76
CA GLY A 184 12.75 9.01 18.08
C GLY A 184 12.18 10.43 18.12
N THR A 185 10.98 10.61 17.59
CA THR A 185 10.02 11.34 18.39
C THR A 185 9.91 10.48 19.63
N THR A 186 10.42 10.99 20.74
CA THR A 186 9.64 10.95 21.96
C THR A 186 8.29 11.63 21.64
N ALA A 187 7.50 11.07 20.72
CA ALA A 187 6.09 10.98 20.94
C ALA A 187 6.12 10.18 22.23
N THR A 188 5.93 10.88 23.34
CA THR A 188 5.36 10.28 24.54
C THR A 188 4.45 9.22 23.99
N ARG A 189 4.84 7.96 24.12
CA ARG A 189 4.00 6.86 23.69
C ARG A 189 2.86 7.02 24.66
N GLU A 190 1.85 7.80 24.28
CA GLU A 190 0.66 7.99 25.07
C GLU A 190 0.26 6.56 25.32
N THR A 191 0.42 6.17 26.59
CA THR A 191 0.18 4.78 26.94
C THR A 191 -1.23 4.50 26.49
N LEU A 192 -1.56 3.25 26.17
CA LEU A 192 -2.94 2.92 25.82
C LEU A 192 -3.93 3.48 26.87
N ALA A 193 -3.50 3.55 28.14
CA ALA A 193 -4.22 4.21 29.22
C ALA A 193 -4.42 5.73 29.02
N GLN A 194 -3.40 6.46 28.58
CA GLN A 194 -3.49 7.90 28.27
C GLN A 194 -4.45 8.15 27.10
N ALA A 195 -4.30 7.41 25.99
CA ALA A 195 -5.19 7.53 24.84
C ALA A 195 -6.65 7.19 25.18
N ILE A 196 -6.87 6.20 26.05
CA ILE A 196 -8.22 5.88 26.58
C ILE A 196 -8.75 7.01 27.45
N ALA A 197 -7.91 7.62 28.30
CA ALA A 197 -8.32 8.73 29.17
C ALA A 197 -8.70 9.96 28.35
N ASP A 198 -7.91 10.30 27.34
CA ASP A 198 -8.15 11.45 26.46
C ASP A 198 -9.41 11.23 25.63
N TRP A 199 -9.61 10.03 25.08
CA TRP A 199 -10.85 9.68 24.38
C TRP A 199 -12.09 9.81 25.28
N ARG A 200 -12.01 9.35 26.54
CA ARG A 200 -13.11 9.50 27.51
C ARG A 200 -13.41 10.96 27.81
N SER A 201 -12.38 11.77 27.99
CA SER A 201 -12.51 13.21 28.25
C SER A 201 -13.17 13.93 27.08
N SER A 202 -12.71 13.69 25.85
CA SER A 202 -13.33 14.25 24.64
C SER A 202 -14.78 13.77 24.44
N SER A 203 -15.09 12.51 24.76
CA SER A 203 -16.46 11.99 24.70
C SER A 203 -17.38 12.69 25.69
N GLN A 204 -16.92 12.99 26.90
CA GLN A 204 -17.71 13.72 27.89
C GLN A 204 -17.94 15.17 27.46
N GLN A 205 -16.93 15.83 26.91
CA GLN A 205 -17.08 17.19 26.36
C GLN A 205 -18.08 17.23 25.21
N LEU A 206 -18.09 16.21 24.33
CA LEU A 206 -19.08 16.09 23.27
C LEU A 206 -20.50 16.00 23.84
N ILE A 207 -20.72 15.13 24.83
CA ILE A 207 -22.04 14.95 25.46
C ILE A 207 -22.52 16.27 26.05
N LEU A 208 -21.69 16.96 26.83
CA LEU A 208 -22.03 18.26 27.41
C LEU A 208 -22.34 19.33 26.36
N SER A 209 -21.58 19.34 25.26
CA SER A 209 -21.84 20.26 24.14
C SER A 209 -23.16 19.94 23.43
N LEU A 210 -23.52 18.65 23.32
CA LEU A 210 -24.77 18.19 22.73
C LEU A 210 -25.96 18.59 23.62
N ASP A 211 -25.87 18.38 24.93
CA ASP A 211 -26.90 18.78 25.90
C ASP A 211 -27.12 20.30 25.86
N SER A 212 -26.05 21.08 25.76
CA SER A 212 -26.14 22.54 25.59
C SER A 212 -26.83 22.95 24.28
N LEU A 213 -26.59 22.22 23.19
CA LEU A 213 -27.25 22.47 21.91
C LEU A 213 -28.74 22.08 21.95
N ILE A 214 -29.07 20.96 22.59
CA ILE A 214 -30.46 20.52 22.77
C ILE A 214 -31.23 21.53 23.60
N ALA A 215 -30.68 21.99 24.74
CA ALA A 215 -31.32 23.03 25.55
C ALA A 215 -31.55 24.33 24.75
N LYS A 216 -30.58 24.75 23.94
CA LYS A 216 -30.74 25.92 23.05
C LYS A 216 -31.77 25.72 21.95
N LEU A 217 -31.97 24.49 21.48
CA LEU A 217 -32.98 24.16 20.47
C LEU A 217 -34.39 24.08 21.07
N GLU A 218 -34.52 23.64 22.32
CA GLU A 218 -35.79 23.64 23.06
C GLU A 218 -36.24 25.05 23.48
N GLU A 219 -35.29 25.98 23.66
CA GLU A 219 -35.56 27.40 23.92
C GLU A 219 -35.97 28.20 22.68
N VAL A 220 -35.91 27.64 21.46
CA VAL A 220 -36.41 28.31 20.25
C VAL A 220 -37.94 28.24 20.24
N PRO A 221 -38.68 29.35 20.42
CA PRO A 221 -40.12 29.32 20.31
C PRO A 221 -40.49 29.02 18.86
N ALA A 222 -41.51 28.18 18.64
CA ALA A 222 -42.08 27.94 17.33
C ALA A 222 -42.55 29.28 16.71
N ARG A 223 -41.72 29.90 15.87
CA ARG A 223 -42.11 31.07 15.08
C ARG A 223 -42.92 30.61 13.86
N ASP A 224 -44.20 30.92 13.92
CA ASP A 224 -45.16 31.16 12.85
C ASP A 224 -45.21 30.15 11.69
N ARG A 225 -45.98 29.08 11.91
CA ARG A 225 -46.86 28.54 10.87
C ARG A 225 -48.18 29.29 10.90
N ASP A 226 -48.20 30.53 10.42
CA ASP A 226 -49.43 31.18 9.94
C ASP A 226 -49.05 32.43 9.12
N ALA A 227 -48.72 32.21 7.85
CA ALA A 227 -48.85 33.22 6.82
C ALA A 227 -50.07 32.84 5.96
N ARG A 228 -51.20 33.52 6.24
CA ARG A 228 -52.25 33.78 5.27
C ARG A 228 -51.95 35.09 4.55
#